data_AF-A0A7V0W7S3-F1
#
_entry.id   AF-A0A7V0W7S3-F1
#
_cell.length_a   1.000
_cell.length_b   1.000
_cell.length_c   1.000
_cell.angle_alpha   90.00
_cell.angle_beta   90.00
_cell.angle_gamma   90.00
#
_symmetry.space_group_name_H-M   'P 1'
#
loop_
_entity.id
_entity.type
_entity.pdbx_description
1 polymer ?
#
loop_
_entity_poly.entity_id
_entity_poly.type
_entity_poly.pdbx_seq_one_letter_code
_entity_poly.pdbx_strand_id
1 'polypeptide(L)'
;MRRFIQTLSLLLFSILFIFATYRLPDWLFADLYLRFDPLLSLNAIFAAREIIPRTLWALLTIGVTLIIGRFFCGYVCPMGVSIDLLDHFFFRKKKRENPFRFESTLRKAKYFLLIFFISAAVVGLSLAFLFDPMAFLTRFYTFFIYPVIITLINLFLDLLRPLFHQLGWIYASHLHFPQPVFYMTAITLLLFGGIILLNRWVPRFWCRYLCPLGALLSLISPLGLLKRRVSEECNRCMRCRKVCPMGAIGENPRETYRPECIQCGTCSEVCPKEAVSFPISFSIGGEYSKVDLPRRGFFYSLSGGLIAGFLALQTPFRLRRGKLQLIRPPGAIPEDEFLRTCIRCGECMKSCLTNTLQPSLWESGLSGLWTPKMDLRLAPCDQNCNVCGKVCPTQAIRSLSLEEKNHAKVGTAILRKELCLVWAQNKICLICDEICPYNAIVFRPVEGYRRPVVIASKCNGCGYCEQRCPVSGESAIVVVPDGEIRLKEGSYQGEAKKLRLEFKPDPGDDKFILEEEGFKIEKENKPLPKTTPHPQKPKGFL
;
A
#
# COMPACT_ATOMS: atom_id res chain seq x y z
N MET A 1 32.94 0.78 3.72
CA MET A 1 31.88 1.63 4.30
C MET A 1 30.55 1.59 3.54
N ARG A 2 30.48 1.89 2.22
CA ARG A 2 29.21 1.92 1.47
C ARG A 2 28.33 0.67 1.62
N ARG A 3 28.90 -0.52 1.37
CA ARG A 3 28.15 -1.79 1.46
C ARG A 3 27.56 -2.03 2.85
N PHE A 4 28.29 -1.64 3.89
CA PHE A 4 27.82 -1.75 5.27
C PHE A 4 26.56 -0.90 5.50
N ILE A 5 26.56 0.36 5.07
CA ILE A 5 25.39 1.26 5.18
C ILE A 5 24.21 0.72 4.35
N GLN A 6 24.47 0.24 3.14
CA GLN A 6 23.45 -0.36 2.28
C GLN A 6 22.79 -1.58 2.94
N THR A 7 23.59 -2.50 3.50
CA THR A 7 23.09 -3.67 4.22
C THR A 7 22.29 -3.25 5.44
N LEU A 8 22.80 -2.30 6.24
CA LEU A 8 22.09 -1.79 7.41
C LEU A 8 20.73 -1.19 7.03
N SER A 9 20.66 -0.42 5.93
CA SER A 9 19.41 0.16 5.46
C SER A 9 18.41 -0.91 4.99
N LEU A 10 18.86 -1.92 4.24
CA LEU A 10 17.97 -3.01 3.82
C LEU A 10 17.48 -3.85 5.01
N LEU A 11 18.34 -4.09 6.00
CA LEU A 11 17.96 -4.75 7.25
C LEU A 11 16.95 -3.91 8.03
N LEU A 12 17.18 -2.60 8.19
CA LEU A 12 16.25 -1.70 8.87
C LEU A 12 14.89 -1.68 8.16
N PHE A 13 14.87 -1.55 6.83
CA PHE A 13 13.64 -1.64 6.04
C PHE A 13 12.91 -2.96 6.29
N SER A 14 13.63 -4.09 6.24
CA SER A 14 13.04 -5.42 6.42
C SER A 14 12.52 -5.63 7.85
N ILE A 15 13.24 -5.14 8.87
CA ILE A 15 12.84 -5.17 10.27
C ILE A 15 11.56 -4.35 10.49
N LEU A 16 11.55 -3.09 10.05
CA LEU A 16 10.35 -2.23 10.14
C LEU A 16 9.16 -2.86 9.44
N PHE A 17 9.38 -3.43 8.25
CA PHE A 17 8.36 -4.15 7.51
C PHE A 17 7.84 -5.36 8.29
N ILE A 18 8.69 -6.18 8.90
CA ILE A 18 8.26 -7.34 9.71
C ILE A 18 7.42 -6.88 10.90
N PHE A 19 7.90 -5.86 11.64
CA PHE A 19 7.20 -5.33 12.81
C PHE A 19 5.89 -4.60 12.51
N ALA A 20 5.61 -4.27 11.25
CA ALA A 20 4.34 -3.69 10.78
C ALA A 20 3.15 -4.68 10.89
N THR A 21 2.87 -5.22 12.06
CA THR A 21 1.82 -6.21 12.33
C THR A 21 0.92 -5.78 13.49
N TYR A 22 -0.09 -6.59 13.79
CA TYR A 22 -0.97 -6.38 14.93
C TYR A 22 -0.19 -6.24 16.24
N ARG A 23 -0.61 -5.31 17.12
CA ARG A 23 0.14 -4.79 18.28
C ARG A 23 1.40 -3.98 17.93
N LEU A 24 1.35 -3.20 16.85
CA LEU A 24 2.37 -2.22 16.52
C LEU A 24 2.52 -1.19 17.67
N PRO A 25 3.73 -1.03 18.25
CA PRO A 25 4.00 -0.01 19.26
C PRO A 25 3.85 1.40 18.66
N ASP A 26 3.27 2.34 19.41
CA ASP A 26 3.00 3.70 18.89
C ASP A 26 4.27 4.50 18.57
N TRP A 27 5.41 4.16 19.16
CA TRP A 27 6.71 4.79 18.90
C TRP A 27 7.38 4.28 17.61
N LEU A 28 6.91 3.17 17.04
CA LEU A 28 7.55 2.54 15.88
C LEU A 28 6.86 2.96 14.57
N PHE A 29 7.56 3.79 13.77
CA PHE A 29 7.11 4.17 12.44
C PHE A 29 7.47 3.12 11.40
N ALA A 30 6.63 2.10 11.23
CA ALA A 30 6.82 1.06 10.22
C ALA A 30 6.93 1.64 8.79
N ASP A 31 6.24 2.75 8.51
CA ASP A 31 6.18 3.41 7.21
C ASP A 31 7.29 4.46 6.98
N LEU A 32 8.35 4.45 7.80
CA LEU A 32 9.44 5.45 7.78
C LEU A 32 10.04 5.69 6.39
N TYR A 33 10.36 4.63 5.64
CA TYR A 33 10.95 4.75 4.30
C TYR A 33 10.00 5.39 3.29
N LEU A 34 8.69 5.17 3.43
CA LEU A 34 7.67 5.79 2.59
C LEU A 34 7.53 7.29 2.92
N ARG A 35 7.68 7.69 4.19
CA ARG A 35 7.66 9.10 4.61
C ARG A 35 8.88 9.89 4.14
N PHE A 36 10.02 9.24 4.00
CA PHE A 36 11.25 9.86 3.50
C PHE A 36 11.30 9.98 1.97
N ASP A 37 10.30 9.49 1.25
CA ASP A 37 10.26 9.55 -0.21
C ASP A 37 9.68 10.88 -0.73
N PRO A 38 10.50 11.80 -1.28
CA PRO A 38 10.02 13.09 -1.77
C PRO A 38 9.14 13.00 -3.01
N LEU A 39 9.23 11.94 -3.81
CA LEU A 39 8.36 11.80 -4.97
C LEU A 39 6.94 11.49 -4.52
N LEU A 40 6.78 10.52 -3.60
CA LEU A 40 5.48 10.15 -3.06
C LEU A 40 4.84 11.32 -2.31
N SER A 41 5.61 12.01 -1.46
CA SER A 41 5.12 13.17 -0.72
C SER A 41 4.63 14.28 -1.67
N LEU A 42 5.43 14.64 -2.67
CA LEU A 42 5.07 15.68 -3.62
C LEU A 42 3.83 15.31 -4.46
N ASN A 43 3.75 14.06 -4.92
CA ASN A 43 2.59 13.58 -5.68
C ASN A 43 1.33 13.52 -4.82
N ALA A 44 1.43 13.06 -3.56
CA ALA A 44 0.31 13.02 -2.65
C ALA A 44 -0.22 14.42 -2.33
N ILE A 45 0.68 15.39 -2.07
CA ILE A 45 0.30 16.79 -1.80
C ILE A 45 -0.37 17.42 -3.03
N PHE A 46 0.18 17.24 -4.24
CA PHE A 46 -0.42 17.80 -5.45
C PHE A 46 -1.75 17.15 -5.81
N ALA A 47 -1.86 15.82 -5.65
CA ALA A 47 -3.10 15.11 -5.92
C ALA A 47 -4.20 15.43 -4.90
N ALA A 48 -3.86 15.50 -3.61
CA ALA A 48 -4.78 15.84 -2.54
C ALA A 48 -5.11 17.34 -2.48
N ARG A 49 -4.24 18.20 -3.03
CA ARG A 49 -4.28 19.67 -2.95
C ARG A 49 -4.16 20.19 -1.52
N GLU A 50 -3.52 19.42 -0.65
CA GLU A 50 -3.38 19.71 0.77
C GLU A 50 -2.01 19.24 1.29
N ILE A 51 -1.51 19.90 2.32
CA ILE A 51 -0.25 19.54 2.96
C ILE A 51 -0.52 18.41 3.95
N ILE A 52 0.16 17.28 3.76
CA ILE A 52 0.04 16.10 4.64
C ILE A 52 1.24 16.07 5.60
N PRO A 53 1.08 16.40 6.90
CA PRO A 53 2.20 16.59 7.82
C PRO A 53 3.14 15.38 7.93
N ARG A 54 2.59 14.16 7.93
CA ARG A 54 3.37 12.91 8.02
C ARG A 54 4.33 12.70 6.84
N THR A 55 4.06 13.31 5.69
CA THR A 55 4.89 13.19 4.48
C THR A 55 5.99 14.24 4.39
N LEU A 56 5.98 15.25 5.28
CA LEU A 56 6.98 16.33 5.31
C LEU A 56 8.38 15.85 5.73
N TRP A 57 8.50 14.64 6.30
CA TRP A 57 9.79 14.00 6.55
C TRP A 57 10.66 13.87 5.30
N ALA A 58 10.05 13.83 4.10
CA ALA A 58 10.77 13.85 2.84
C ALA A 58 11.60 15.14 2.62
N LEU A 59 11.28 16.25 3.30
CA LEU A 59 12.10 17.46 3.29
C LEU A 59 13.49 17.20 3.88
N LEU A 60 13.63 16.27 4.83
CA LEU A 60 14.93 15.84 5.34
C LEU A 60 15.77 15.19 4.22
N THR A 61 15.17 14.32 3.42
CA THR A 61 15.84 13.71 2.26
C THR A 61 16.28 14.78 1.25
N ILE A 62 15.44 15.79 0.99
CA ILE A 62 15.78 16.92 0.11
C ILE A 62 16.92 17.75 0.70
N GLY A 63 16.85 18.11 1.99
CA GLY A 63 17.88 18.89 2.69
C GLY A 63 19.24 18.20 2.70
N VAL A 64 19.29 16.91 3.04
CA VAL A 64 20.54 16.14 2.98
C VAL A 64 21.01 15.98 1.53
N THR A 65 20.10 15.90 0.56
CA THR A 65 20.46 15.89 -0.87
C THR A 65 21.09 17.20 -1.33
N LEU A 66 20.68 18.34 -0.77
CA LEU A 66 21.31 19.65 -1.04
C LEU A 66 22.71 19.77 -0.42
N ILE A 67 23.03 19.01 0.62
CA ILE A 67 24.36 19.01 1.24
C ILE A 67 25.26 18.00 0.55
N ILE A 68 24.85 16.73 0.57
CA ILE A 68 25.70 15.63 0.15
C ILE A 68 25.56 15.36 -1.35
N GLY A 69 24.40 15.63 -1.96
CA GLY A 69 23.98 15.21 -3.31
C GLY A 69 23.10 13.95 -3.26
N ARG A 70 23.05 13.11 -4.30
CA ARG A 70 22.12 11.96 -4.38
C ARG A 70 22.53 10.76 -3.50
N PHE A 71 22.91 11.01 -2.26
CA PHE A 71 23.33 10.00 -1.30
C PHE A 71 22.24 8.94 -1.07
N PHE A 72 20.96 9.33 -1.06
CA PHE A 72 19.84 8.43 -0.81
C PHE A 72 19.85 7.25 -1.79
N CYS A 73 20.01 7.51 -3.10
CA CYS A 73 20.07 6.45 -4.12
C CYS A 73 21.33 5.57 -4.03
N GLY A 74 22.41 6.06 -3.42
CA GLY A 74 23.68 5.34 -3.26
C GLY A 74 23.75 4.48 -2.01
N TYR A 75 23.23 4.98 -0.89
CA TYR A 75 23.46 4.43 0.45
C TYR A 75 22.19 3.95 1.15
N VAL A 76 21.08 4.68 1.01
CA VAL A 76 19.89 4.47 1.86
C VAL A 76 18.77 3.70 1.15
N CYS A 77 18.54 3.95 -0.14
CA CYS A 77 17.41 3.41 -0.89
C CYS A 77 17.42 1.86 -0.89
N PRO A 78 16.49 1.17 -0.21
CA PRO A 78 16.48 -0.29 -0.10
C PRO A 78 16.30 -0.95 -1.47
N MET A 79 15.50 -0.36 -2.37
CA MET A 79 15.34 -0.85 -3.75
C MET A 79 16.68 -0.90 -4.50
N GLY A 80 17.52 0.14 -4.34
CA GLY A 80 18.84 0.17 -4.95
C GLY A 80 19.77 -0.93 -4.41
N VAL A 81 19.64 -1.27 -3.13
CA VAL A 81 20.40 -2.37 -2.50
C VAL A 81 19.89 -3.72 -3.00
N SER A 82 18.58 -3.93 -3.07
CA SER A 82 17.97 -5.14 -3.62
C SER A 82 18.42 -5.39 -5.07
N ILE A 83 18.44 -4.34 -5.91
CA ILE A 83 18.93 -4.45 -7.30
C ILE A 83 20.42 -4.85 -7.32
N ASP A 84 21.29 -4.19 -6.54
CA ASP A 84 22.72 -4.50 -6.50
C ASP A 84 22.98 -5.94 -6.00
N LEU A 85 22.23 -6.39 -4.98
CA LEU A 85 22.33 -7.72 -4.40
C LEU A 85 21.91 -8.80 -5.40
N LEU A 86 20.76 -8.63 -6.04
CA LEU A 86 20.25 -9.57 -7.03
C LEU A 86 21.10 -9.57 -8.32
N ASP A 87 21.67 -8.42 -8.71
CA ASP A 87 22.64 -8.36 -9.81
C ASP A 87 23.87 -9.24 -9.54
N HIS A 88 24.40 -9.17 -8.31
CA HIS A 88 25.54 -9.96 -7.90
C HIS A 88 25.23 -11.46 -7.91
N PHE A 89 24.02 -11.83 -7.50
CA PHE A 89 23.58 -13.22 -7.43
C PHE A 89 23.28 -13.82 -8.81
N PHE A 90 22.54 -13.11 -9.67
CA PHE A 90 22.04 -13.66 -10.95
C PHE A 90 22.91 -13.37 -12.18
N PHE A 91 23.59 -12.22 -12.25
CA PHE A 91 24.23 -11.74 -13.48
C PHE A 91 25.74 -11.54 -13.36
N ARG A 92 26.37 -12.27 -12.44
CA ARG A 92 27.81 -12.23 -12.13
C ARG A 92 28.68 -12.15 -13.39
N LYS A 93 29.47 -11.08 -13.51
CA LYS A 93 30.64 -10.93 -14.41
C LYS A 93 30.46 -11.28 -15.91
N LYS A 94 29.27 -11.20 -16.51
CA LYS A 94 29.23 -11.14 -17.99
C LYS A 94 29.86 -9.84 -18.47
N LYS A 95 30.65 -9.91 -19.55
CA LYS A 95 31.27 -8.76 -20.22
C LYS A 95 30.12 -7.87 -20.74
N ARG A 96 29.76 -6.83 -19.97
CA ARG A 96 28.70 -5.89 -20.35
C ARG A 96 29.30 -4.90 -21.33
N GLU A 97 28.87 -4.97 -22.58
CA GLU A 97 29.14 -3.93 -23.55
C GLU A 97 28.22 -2.74 -23.24
N ASN A 98 28.78 -1.54 -23.09
CA ASN A 98 28.02 -0.31 -22.87
C ASN A 98 27.85 0.40 -24.23
N PRO A 99 26.77 0.15 -25.00
CA PRO A 99 26.51 0.92 -26.22
C PRO A 99 26.11 2.36 -25.86
N PHE A 100 27.10 3.25 -25.88
CA PHE A 100 27.03 4.63 -25.37
C PHE A 100 25.94 5.51 -26.00
N ARG A 101 25.64 5.36 -27.30
CA ARG A 101 24.60 6.16 -28.00
C ARG A 101 23.18 5.81 -27.56
N PHE A 102 22.91 4.56 -27.20
CA PHE A 102 21.59 4.16 -26.71
C PHE A 102 21.38 4.64 -25.26
N GLU A 103 22.46 4.76 -24.46
CA GLU A 103 22.35 5.18 -23.06
C GLU A 103 21.90 6.64 -22.85
N SER A 104 22.33 7.60 -23.66
CA SER A 104 22.10 9.03 -23.39
C SER A 104 20.64 9.44 -23.62
N THR A 105 19.99 8.89 -24.66
CA THR A 105 18.58 9.14 -24.96
C THR A 105 17.66 8.51 -23.92
N LEU A 106 17.93 7.27 -23.50
CA LEU A 106 17.12 6.59 -22.48
C LEU A 106 17.22 7.24 -21.10
N ARG A 107 18.35 7.89 -20.74
CA ARG A 107 18.46 8.64 -19.48
C ARG A 107 17.43 9.77 -19.36
N LYS A 108 16.89 10.25 -20.49
CA LYS A 108 15.85 11.30 -20.50
C LYS A 108 14.47 10.76 -20.09
N ALA A 109 14.23 9.46 -20.26
CA ALA A 109 12.93 8.84 -20.00
C ALA A 109 12.42 9.06 -18.55
N LYS A 110 13.29 8.90 -17.54
CA LYS A 110 12.92 9.15 -16.13
C LYS A 110 12.45 10.60 -15.87
N TYR A 111 12.97 11.58 -16.61
CA TYR A 111 12.55 12.98 -16.46
C TYR A 111 11.20 13.23 -17.14
N PHE A 112 10.97 12.61 -18.29
CA PHE A 112 9.65 12.62 -18.94
C PHE A 112 8.58 11.93 -18.08
N LEU A 113 8.92 10.79 -17.46
CA LEU A 113 8.06 10.11 -16.49
C LEU A 113 7.78 11.01 -15.27
N LEU A 114 8.78 11.70 -14.74
CA LEU A 114 8.60 12.65 -13.63
C LEU A 114 7.61 13.76 -14.00
N ILE A 115 7.80 14.43 -15.16
CA ILE A 115 6.91 15.49 -15.65
C ILE A 115 5.49 14.95 -15.82
N PHE A 116 5.35 13.76 -16.43
CA PHE A 116 4.07 13.10 -16.62
C PHE A 116 3.36 12.81 -15.29
N PHE A 117 4.05 12.26 -14.29
CA PHE A 117 3.42 11.97 -12.99
C PHE A 117 3.05 13.23 -12.21
N ILE A 118 3.92 14.25 -12.19
CA ILE A 118 3.61 15.51 -11.52
C ILE A 118 2.43 16.22 -12.17
N SER A 119 2.37 16.27 -13.50
CA SER A 119 1.25 16.88 -14.22
C SER A 119 -0.06 16.10 -14.04
N ALA A 120 -0.02 14.77 -14.05
CA ALA A 120 -1.18 13.95 -13.71
C ALA A 120 -1.65 14.19 -12.25
N ALA A 121 -0.72 14.32 -11.31
CA ALA A 121 -1.03 14.59 -9.91
C ALA A 121 -1.72 15.95 -9.72
N VAL A 122 -1.30 17.00 -10.42
CA VAL A 122 -1.95 18.34 -10.36
C VAL A 122 -3.44 18.28 -10.73
N VAL A 123 -3.81 17.41 -11.68
CA VAL A 123 -5.21 17.22 -12.09
C VAL A 123 -5.97 16.34 -11.10
N GLY A 124 -5.29 15.65 -10.17
CA GLY A 124 -5.88 14.79 -9.15
C GLY A 124 -5.70 13.30 -9.41
N LEU A 125 -4.75 12.89 -10.26
CA LEU A 125 -4.43 11.49 -10.53
C LEU A 125 -3.01 11.15 -10.02
N SER A 126 -2.94 10.47 -8.87
CA SER A 126 -1.65 10.02 -8.32
C SER A 126 -1.17 8.73 -9.01
N LEU A 127 -0.26 8.86 -9.97
CA LEU A 127 0.34 7.72 -10.71
C LEU A 127 1.75 7.33 -10.24
N ALA A 128 2.36 8.12 -9.35
CA ALA A 128 3.75 7.90 -8.93
C ALA A 128 3.99 6.49 -8.37
N PHE A 129 2.98 5.88 -7.72
CA PHE A 129 3.06 4.53 -7.16
C PHE A 129 3.53 3.45 -8.17
N LEU A 130 3.32 3.65 -9.47
CA LEU A 130 3.71 2.69 -10.52
C LEU A 130 5.23 2.54 -10.63
N PHE A 131 5.97 3.65 -10.55
CA PHE A 131 7.42 3.69 -10.75
C PHE A 131 8.19 4.25 -9.56
N ASP A 132 7.49 4.51 -8.46
CA ASP A 132 8.14 4.86 -7.21
C ASP A 132 8.87 3.65 -6.61
N PRO A 133 10.17 3.75 -6.29
CA PRO A 133 10.94 2.61 -5.80
C PRO A 133 10.49 2.14 -4.41
N MET A 134 9.97 2.99 -3.53
CA MET A 134 9.57 2.60 -2.18
C MET A 134 8.21 1.92 -2.19
N ALA A 135 7.18 2.54 -2.81
CA ALA A 135 5.86 1.93 -2.94
C ALA A 135 5.90 0.63 -3.75
N PHE A 136 6.76 0.55 -4.77
CA PHE A 136 6.94 -0.68 -5.54
C PHE A 136 7.61 -1.80 -4.72
N LEU A 137 8.67 -1.47 -3.98
CA LEU A 137 9.36 -2.45 -3.12
C LEU A 137 8.45 -2.95 -1.98
N THR A 138 7.72 -2.05 -1.32
CA THR A 138 6.76 -2.43 -0.25
C THR A 138 5.67 -3.37 -0.78
N ARG A 139 5.13 -3.12 -1.98
CA ARG A 139 4.16 -4.03 -2.62
C ARG A 139 4.76 -5.39 -2.93
N PHE A 140 5.98 -5.44 -3.45
CA PHE A 140 6.68 -6.71 -3.69
C PHE A 140 6.89 -7.49 -2.38
N TYR A 141 7.29 -6.79 -1.32
CA TYR A 141 7.44 -7.39 0.01
C TYR A 141 6.08 -7.91 0.54
N THR A 142 5.02 -7.13 0.37
CA THR A 142 3.66 -7.47 0.84
C THR A 142 3.05 -8.64 0.10
N PHE A 143 3.02 -8.60 -1.24
CA PHE A 143 2.25 -9.55 -2.03
C PHE A 143 3.03 -10.82 -2.36
N PHE A 144 4.36 -10.79 -2.31
CA PHE A 144 5.19 -11.93 -2.67
C PHE A 144 6.07 -12.41 -1.52
N ILE A 145 6.97 -11.57 -0.99
CA ILE A 145 7.94 -12.00 0.04
C ILE A 145 7.24 -12.46 1.31
N TYR A 146 6.22 -11.73 1.78
CA TYR A 146 5.53 -12.04 3.02
C TYR A 146 4.80 -13.41 2.97
N PRO A 147 3.94 -13.72 1.98
CA PRO A 147 3.38 -15.06 1.83
C PRO A 147 4.44 -16.16 1.72
N VAL A 148 5.51 -15.94 0.95
CA VAL A 148 6.59 -16.93 0.79
C VAL A 148 7.30 -17.19 2.12
N ILE A 149 7.62 -16.15 2.89
CA ILE A 149 8.25 -16.31 4.21
C ILE A 149 7.34 -17.10 5.16
N ILE A 150 6.04 -16.76 5.22
CA ILE A 150 5.09 -17.47 6.09
C ILE A 150 4.92 -18.93 5.65
N THR A 151 4.94 -19.20 4.35
CA THR A 151 4.96 -20.57 3.80
C THR A 151 6.21 -21.33 4.24
N LEU A 152 7.39 -20.73 4.12
CA LEU A 152 8.65 -21.34 4.54
C LEU A 152 8.71 -21.58 6.06
N ILE A 153 8.20 -20.64 6.86
CA ILE A 153 8.11 -20.80 8.32
C ILE A 153 7.19 -21.97 8.67
N ASN A 154 5.99 -22.04 8.09
CA ASN A 154 5.08 -23.14 8.37
C ASN A 154 5.65 -24.48 7.90
N LEU A 155 6.29 -24.54 6.73
CA LEU A 155 6.96 -25.75 6.25
C LEU A 155 8.07 -26.21 7.21
N PHE A 156 8.84 -25.26 7.75
CA PHE A 156 9.87 -25.54 8.75
C PHE A 156 9.26 -26.03 10.09
N LEU A 157 8.17 -25.41 10.55
CA LEU A 157 7.46 -25.84 11.74
C LEU A 157 6.85 -27.23 11.56
N ASP A 158 6.28 -27.53 10.40
CA ASP A 158 5.72 -28.85 10.07
C ASP A 158 6.82 -29.93 10.05
N LEU A 159 8.02 -29.60 9.54
CA LEU A 159 9.18 -30.49 9.57
C LEU A 159 9.65 -30.79 11.01
N LEU A 160 9.60 -29.81 11.91
CA LEU A 160 10.01 -29.97 13.31
C LEU A 160 8.91 -30.48 14.25
N ARG A 161 7.64 -30.42 13.84
CA ARG A 161 6.48 -30.86 14.64
C ARG A 161 6.64 -32.28 15.24
N PRO A 162 7.16 -33.30 14.52
CA PRO A 162 7.38 -34.63 15.10
C PRO A 162 8.35 -34.61 16.28
N LEU A 163 9.43 -33.82 16.18
CA LEU A 163 10.40 -33.64 17.25
C LEU A 163 9.79 -32.91 18.45
N PHE A 164 8.99 -31.86 18.20
CA PHE A 164 8.29 -31.14 19.27
C PHE A 164 7.30 -32.03 20.03
N HIS A 165 6.62 -32.95 19.34
CA HIS A 165 5.77 -33.94 20.00
C HIS A 165 6.58 -34.91 20.87
N GLN A 166 7.73 -35.40 20.40
CA GLN A 166 8.59 -36.29 21.18
C GLN A 166 9.20 -35.62 22.42
N LEU A 167 9.54 -34.34 22.33
CA LEU A 167 10.07 -33.54 23.45
C LEU A 167 8.99 -33.03 24.42
N GLY A 168 7.71 -33.31 24.17
CA GLY A 168 6.60 -32.85 25.00
C GLY A 168 6.31 -31.33 24.89
N TRP A 169 6.75 -30.66 23.82
CA TRP A 169 6.57 -29.22 23.62
C TRP A 169 5.23 -28.90 22.94
N ILE A 170 4.14 -28.99 23.72
CA ILE A 170 2.75 -28.85 23.24
C ILE A 170 2.48 -27.49 22.54
N TYR A 171 2.99 -26.38 23.08
CA TYR A 171 2.77 -25.06 22.45
C TYR A 171 3.45 -24.94 21.08
N ALA A 172 4.65 -25.50 20.95
CA ALA A 172 5.42 -25.45 19.70
C ALA A 172 4.83 -26.37 18.63
N SER A 173 4.24 -27.51 19.01
CA SER A 173 3.62 -28.43 18.06
C SER A 173 2.35 -27.86 17.42
N HIS A 174 1.61 -27.00 18.11
CA HIS A 174 0.42 -26.33 17.59
C HIS A 174 0.67 -24.95 16.98
N LEU A 175 1.92 -24.48 16.96
CA LEU A 175 2.26 -23.20 16.35
C LEU A 175 2.06 -23.29 14.83
N HIS A 176 1.12 -22.50 14.31
CA HIS A 176 0.85 -22.36 12.88
C HIS A 176 0.46 -20.93 12.57
N PHE A 177 1.11 -20.31 11.58
CA PHE A 177 0.79 -18.94 11.17
C PHE A 177 -0.25 -18.96 10.05
N PRO A 178 -1.31 -18.13 10.10
CA PRO A 178 -2.30 -18.05 9.03
C PRO A 178 -1.61 -17.62 7.72
N GLN A 179 -1.87 -18.37 6.64
CA GLN A 179 -1.27 -18.11 5.33
C GLN A 179 -1.96 -16.90 4.68
N PRO A 180 -1.24 -15.80 4.41
CA PRO A 180 -1.81 -14.64 3.76
C PRO A 180 -1.93 -14.88 2.24
N VAL A 181 -3.05 -14.48 1.66
CA VAL A 181 -3.29 -14.54 0.21
C VAL A 181 -3.55 -13.15 -0.36
N PHE A 182 -3.08 -12.92 -1.58
CA PHE A 182 -3.29 -11.65 -2.29
C PHE A 182 -3.57 -11.88 -3.77
N TYR A 183 -4.61 -11.25 -4.31
CA TYR A 183 -5.01 -11.45 -5.72
C TYR A 183 -3.96 -11.00 -6.75
N MET A 184 -3.13 -10.01 -6.41
CA MET A 184 -2.20 -9.37 -7.34
C MET A 184 -0.74 -9.85 -7.22
N THR A 185 -0.50 -11.00 -6.57
CA THR A 185 0.84 -11.54 -6.35
C THR A 185 1.59 -11.79 -7.66
N ALA A 186 0.97 -12.47 -8.63
CA ALA A 186 1.62 -12.83 -9.89
C ALA A 186 2.05 -11.59 -10.70
N ILE A 187 1.16 -10.59 -10.83
CA ILE A 187 1.46 -9.34 -11.56
C ILE A 187 2.61 -8.60 -10.89
N THR A 188 2.60 -8.50 -9.56
CA THR A 188 3.66 -7.81 -8.80
C THR A 188 5.01 -8.53 -8.95
N LEU A 189 5.01 -9.86 -8.93
CA LEU A 189 6.20 -10.68 -9.17
C LEU A 189 6.75 -10.47 -10.59
N LEU A 190 5.88 -10.46 -11.61
CA LEU A 190 6.29 -10.24 -13.00
C LEU A 190 6.89 -8.86 -13.20
N LEU A 191 6.30 -7.81 -12.62
CA LEU A 191 6.83 -6.46 -12.71
C LEU A 191 8.20 -6.35 -12.02
N PHE A 192 8.34 -6.88 -10.80
CA PHE A 192 9.60 -6.82 -10.07
C PHE A 192 10.68 -7.67 -10.75
N GLY A 193 10.33 -8.89 -11.16
CA GLY A 193 11.20 -9.77 -11.93
C GLY A 193 11.66 -9.13 -13.23
N GLY A 194 10.77 -8.44 -13.96
CA GLY A 194 11.11 -7.68 -15.16
C GLY A 194 12.15 -6.59 -14.91
N ILE A 195 12.03 -5.85 -13.80
CA ILE A 195 13.03 -4.83 -13.40
C ILE A 195 14.40 -5.47 -13.12
N ILE A 196 14.42 -6.62 -12.43
CA ILE A 196 15.66 -7.34 -12.15
C ILE A 196 16.27 -7.90 -13.45
N LEU A 197 15.45 -8.47 -14.34
CA LEU A 197 15.91 -8.97 -15.65
C LEU A 197 16.50 -7.86 -16.51
N LEU A 198 15.92 -6.66 -16.49
CA LEU A 198 16.44 -5.48 -17.21
C LEU A 198 17.87 -5.10 -16.79
N ASN A 199 18.26 -5.46 -15.57
CA ASN A 199 19.61 -5.23 -15.06
C ASN A 199 20.68 -6.07 -15.77
N ARG A 200 20.28 -7.11 -16.50
CA ARG A 200 21.19 -7.95 -17.31
C ARG A 200 21.93 -7.14 -18.37
N TRP A 201 21.26 -6.15 -18.97
CA TRP A 201 21.84 -5.32 -20.02
C TRP A 201 22.69 -4.18 -19.46
N VAL A 202 22.17 -3.49 -18.44
CA VAL A 202 22.81 -2.31 -17.87
C VAL A 202 22.68 -2.34 -16.34
N PRO A 203 23.79 -2.16 -15.59
CA PRO A 203 23.71 -2.07 -14.13
C PRO A 203 22.76 -0.95 -13.70
N ARG A 204 21.94 -1.24 -12.69
CA ARG A 204 20.92 -0.34 -12.15
C ARG A 204 20.01 0.27 -13.23
N PHE A 205 19.57 -0.54 -14.21
CA PHE A 205 18.70 -0.10 -15.31
C PHE A 205 17.52 0.78 -14.83
N TRP A 206 16.79 0.33 -13.80
CA TRP A 206 15.68 1.07 -13.19
C TRP A 206 16.09 2.49 -12.75
N CYS A 207 17.16 2.59 -11.96
CA CYS A 207 17.62 3.85 -11.39
C CYS A 207 18.16 4.82 -12.47
N ARG A 208 18.69 4.28 -13.59
CA ARG A 208 19.23 5.07 -14.70
C ARG A 208 18.14 5.61 -15.62
N TYR A 209 17.08 4.83 -15.86
CA TYR A 209 16.14 5.11 -16.97
C TYR A 209 14.68 5.25 -16.58
N LEU A 210 14.22 4.58 -15.51
CA LEU A 210 12.78 4.47 -15.20
C LEU A 210 12.36 5.13 -13.90
N CYS A 211 13.29 5.34 -12.95
CA CYS A 211 12.99 5.82 -11.61
C CYS A 211 12.72 7.35 -11.56
N PRO A 212 11.45 7.81 -11.45
CA PRO A 212 11.11 9.22 -11.29
C PRO A 212 11.66 9.84 -10.01
N LEU A 213 11.77 9.09 -8.91
CA LEU A 213 12.40 9.58 -7.69
C LEU A 213 13.87 9.91 -7.94
N GLY A 214 14.55 9.04 -8.69
CA GLY A 214 15.91 9.27 -9.13
C GLY A 214 16.02 10.51 -10.01
N ALA A 215 15.05 10.78 -10.89
CA ALA A 215 15.00 12.00 -11.70
C ALA A 215 14.79 13.26 -10.83
N LEU A 216 13.89 13.21 -9.85
CA LEU A 216 13.62 14.32 -8.93
C LEU A 216 14.89 14.71 -8.16
N LEU A 217 15.55 13.72 -7.54
CA LEU A 217 16.82 13.97 -6.82
C LEU A 217 17.96 14.40 -7.76
N SER A 218 17.91 14.02 -9.04
CA SER A 218 18.87 14.42 -10.07
C SER A 218 18.75 15.89 -10.49
N LEU A 219 17.57 16.49 -10.33
CA LEU A 219 17.37 17.92 -10.55
C LEU A 219 17.94 18.75 -9.38
N ILE A 220 17.93 18.19 -8.17
CA ILE A 220 18.38 18.86 -6.94
C ILE A 220 19.89 18.71 -6.75
N SER A 221 20.45 17.53 -7.08
CA SER A 221 21.83 17.20 -6.75
C SER A 221 22.95 18.06 -7.35
N PRO A 222 22.79 18.76 -8.49
CA PRO A 222 23.80 19.69 -8.97
C PRO A 222 24.07 20.86 -8.02
N LEU A 223 23.14 21.16 -7.12
CA LEU A 223 23.26 22.15 -6.06
C LEU A 223 24.04 21.62 -4.83
N GLY A 224 24.28 20.31 -4.77
CA GLY A 224 25.01 19.64 -3.69
C GLY A 224 26.39 20.25 -3.41
N LEU A 225 26.81 20.29 -2.14
CA LEU A 225 28.12 20.83 -1.77
C LEU A 225 29.26 19.86 -2.09
N LEU A 226 29.08 18.56 -1.86
CA LEU A 226 30.11 17.55 -2.08
C LEU A 226 30.17 17.11 -3.54
N LYS A 227 31.25 17.48 -4.25
CA LYS A 227 31.37 17.20 -5.69
C LYS A 227 32.59 16.35 -6.00
N ARG A 228 32.45 15.40 -6.92
CA ARG A 228 33.59 14.64 -7.45
C ARG A 228 34.54 15.60 -8.17
N ARG A 229 35.79 15.66 -7.73
CA ARG A 229 36.89 16.33 -8.40
C ARG A 229 37.96 15.30 -8.77
N VAL A 230 38.57 15.50 -9.94
CA VAL A 230 39.70 14.70 -10.40
C VAL A 230 40.88 15.63 -10.56
N SER A 231 41.99 15.29 -9.93
CA SER A 231 43.21 16.08 -9.95
C SER A 231 44.08 15.76 -11.17
N GLU A 232 45.18 16.50 -11.33
CA GLU A 232 46.05 16.39 -12.51
C GLU A 232 46.83 15.07 -12.54
N GLU A 233 47.02 14.42 -11.39
CA GLU A 233 47.72 13.13 -11.22
C GLU A 233 46.97 11.94 -11.89
N CYS A 234 45.79 12.18 -12.47
CA CYS A 234 45.02 11.17 -13.17
C CYS A 234 45.72 10.70 -14.47
N ASN A 235 46.17 9.44 -14.48
CA ASN A 235 46.78 8.77 -15.64
C ASN A 235 45.79 8.26 -16.71
N ARG A 236 44.53 8.70 -16.67
CA ARG A 236 43.47 8.33 -17.63
C ARG A 236 43.24 6.82 -17.85
N CYS A 237 43.45 5.97 -16.83
CA CYS A 237 43.27 4.51 -16.95
C CYS A 237 41.82 4.00 -17.14
N MET A 238 40.82 4.87 -17.07
CA MET A 238 39.38 4.57 -17.27
C MET A 238 38.74 3.51 -16.36
N ARG A 239 39.46 3.03 -15.32
CA ARG A 239 38.93 2.09 -14.33
C ARG A 239 37.68 2.65 -13.62
N CYS A 240 37.71 3.93 -13.26
CA CYS A 240 36.59 4.61 -12.62
C CYS A 240 35.31 4.58 -13.47
N ARG A 241 35.41 4.79 -14.79
CA ARG A 241 34.27 4.73 -15.72
C ARG A 241 33.69 3.33 -15.79
N LYS A 242 34.55 2.31 -15.89
CA LYS A 242 34.14 0.90 -16.00
C LYS A 242 33.37 0.40 -14.77
N VAL A 243 33.75 0.85 -13.57
CA VAL A 243 33.10 0.42 -12.32
C VAL A 243 31.93 1.32 -11.90
N CYS A 244 31.69 2.44 -12.58
CA CYS A 244 30.64 3.39 -12.19
C CYS A 244 29.25 2.76 -12.41
N PRO A 245 28.47 2.49 -11.34
CA PRO A 245 27.19 1.78 -11.48
C PRO A 245 26.12 2.59 -12.21
N MET A 246 26.26 3.93 -12.24
CA MET A 246 25.34 4.84 -12.92
C MET A 246 25.86 5.30 -14.30
N GLY A 247 27.08 4.91 -14.68
CA GLY A 247 27.76 5.42 -15.89
C GLY A 247 27.79 6.96 -15.95
N ALA A 248 28.07 7.61 -14.81
CA ALA A 248 28.09 9.06 -14.67
C ALA A 248 29.42 9.69 -15.13
N ILE A 249 30.43 8.90 -15.44
CA ILE A 249 31.76 9.38 -15.86
C ILE A 249 31.81 9.40 -17.40
N GLY A 250 32.25 10.53 -17.95
CA GLY A 250 32.35 10.77 -19.40
C GLY A 250 33.49 9.99 -20.07
N GLU A 251 33.77 10.32 -21.33
CA GLU A 251 34.92 9.75 -22.06
C GLU A 251 36.24 10.23 -21.48
N ASN A 252 36.29 11.48 -21.05
CA ASN A 252 37.35 11.98 -20.20
C ASN A 252 37.05 11.63 -18.73
N PRO A 253 37.95 10.97 -17.99
CA PRO A 253 37.71 10.58 -16.60
C PRO A 253 37.56 11.78 -15.64
N ARG A 254 37.96 12.98 -16.08
CA ARG A 254 37.75 14.25 -15.36
C ARG A 254 36.30 14.75 -15.48
N GLU A 255 35.60 14.36 -16.54
CA GLU A 255 34.20 14.74 -16.76
C GLU A 255 33.27 13.87 -15.94
N THR A 256 32.23 14.48 -15.37
CA THR A 256 31.21 13.77 -14.60
C THR A 256 29.86 14.43 -14.84
N TYR A 257 28.92 13.65 -15.35
CA TYR A 257 27.50 14.01 -15.41
C TYR A 257 26.97 14.09 -13.99
N ARG A 258 26.97 15.30 -13.42
CA ARG A 258 26.65 15.54 -12.01
C ARG A 258 25.24 15.08 -11.63
N PRO A 259 24.18 15.28 -12.45
CA PRO A 259 22.84 14.77 -12.14
C PRO A 259 22.82 13.25 -11.96
N GLU A 260 23.65 12.50 -12.71
CA GLU A 260 23.67 11.04 -12.65
C GLU A 260 24.55 10.47 -11.54
N CYS A 261 25.45 11.28 -10.97
CA CYS A 261 26.36 10.84 -9.90
C CYS A 261 25.59 10.67 -8.58
N ILE A 262 25.63 9.45 -8.02
CA ILE A 262 25.05 9.11 -6.71
C ILE A 262 26.06 9.19 -5.55
N GLN A 263 27.24 9.76 -5.81
CA GLN A 263 28.35 9.92 -4.85
C GLN A 263 28.69 8.65 -4.06
N CYS A 264 28.60 7.49 -4.70
CA CYS A 264 28.84 6.21 -4.05
C CYS A 264 30.30 5.92 -3.66
N GLY A 265 31.25 6.81 -3.99
CA GLY A 265 32.67 6.66 -3.67
C GLY A 265 33.44 5.57 -4.44
N THR A 266 32.77 4.69 -5.18
CA THR A 266 33.45 3.56 -5.84
C THR A 266 34.56 3.98 -6.82
N CYS A 267 34.48 5.17 -7.42
CA CYS A 267 35.53 5.68 -8.30
C CYS A 267 36.82 6.10 -7.57
N SER A 268 36.74 6.53 -6.31
CA SER A 268 37.93 6.85 -5.51
C SER A 268 38.59 5.57 -4.99
N GLU A 269 37.78 4.60 -4.54
CA GLU A 269 38.26 3.30 -4.04
C GLU A 269 39.09 2.52 -5.09
N VAL A 270 38.78 2.64 -6.38
CA VAL A 270 39.50 1.90 -7.45
C VAL A 270 40.63 2.71 -8.12
N CYS A 271 40.84 3.97 -7.72
CA CYS A 271 41.79 4.84 -8.41
C CYS A 271 43.23 4.52 -7.97
N PRO A 272 44.11 4.04 -8.86
CA PRO A 272 45.47 3.65 -8.49
C PRO A 272 46.39 4.85 -8.17
N LYS A 273 45.97 6.07 -8.51
CA LYS A 273 46.70 7.33 -8.27
C LYS A 273 46.05 8.18 -7.18
N GLU A 274 44.99 7.69 -6.56
CA GLU A 274 44.21 8.42 -5.55
C GLU A 274 43.73 9.82 -5.99
N ALA A 275 43.70 10.05 -7.31
CA ALA A 275 43.41 11.35 -7.93
C ALA A 275 41.93 11.77 -7.89
N VAL A 276 41.07 11.03 -7.17
CA VAL A 276 39.62 11.28 -7.13
C VAL A 276 39.20 11.60 -5.70
N SER A 277 38.70 12.81 -5.49
CA SER A 277 38.25 13.31 -4.19
C SER A 277 36.85 13.91 -4.27
N PHE A 278 36.23 14.13 -3.11
CA PHE A 278 34.90 14.74 -2.97
C PHE A 278 34.96 16.00 -2.08
N PRO A 279 35.67 17.07 -2.50
CA PRO A 279 35.75 18.30 -1.71
C PRO A 279 34.40 19.01 -1.64
N ILE A 280 34.23 19.83 -0.60
CA ILE A 280 33.15 20.82 -0.50
C ILE A 280 33.39 21.89 -1.55
N SER A 281 32.39 22.18 -2.37
CA SER A 281 32.44 23.21 -3.40
C SER A 281 31.11 23.95 -3.50
N PHE A 282 31.16 25.26 -3.29
CA PHE A 282 30.00 26.16 -3.41
C PHE A 282 29.66 26.57 -4.85
N SER A 283 30.39 26.04 -5.85
CA SER A 283 30.17 26.36 -7.26
C SER A 283 28.80 25.88 -7.75
N ILE A 284 27.85 26.77 -7.97
CA ILE A 284 26.54 26.39 -8.53
C ILE A 284 26.73 26.05 -10.01
N GLY A 285 26.48 24.79 -10.37
CA GLY A 285 26.54 24.35 -11.76
C GLY A 285 27.94 24.17 -12.34
N GLY A 286 27.96 23.92 -13.66
CA GLY A 286 29.12 23.55 -14.49
C GLY A 286 28.64 22.92 -15.80
N GLU A 287 29.49 22.85 -16.81
CA GLU A 287 29.15 22.39 -18.18
C GLU A 287 28.45 21.01 -18.20
N TYR A 288 28.84 20.12 -17.29
CA TYR A 288 28.28 18.76 -17.14
C TYR A 288 27.16 18.64 -16.09
N SER A 289 26.50 19.76 -15.78
CA SER A 289 25.39 19.83 -14.81
C SER A 289 24.02 20.04 -15.46
N LYS A 290 23.98 20.42 -16.74
CA LYS A 290 22.73 20.75 -17.43
C LYS A 290 22.01 19.48 -17.88
N VAL A 291 20.71 19.42 -17.61
CA VAL A 291 19.82 18.37 -18.10
C VAL A 291 19.15 18.90 -19.38
N ASP A 292 19.70 18.52 -20.53
CA ASP A 292 19.18 19.00 -21.81
C ASP A 292 17.97 18.17 -22.27
N LEU A 293 16.77 18.66 -21.95
CA LEU A 293 15.50 18.09 -22.39
C LEU A 293 15.02 18.77 -23.69
N PRO A 294 14.66 18.00 -24.73
CA PRO A 294 14.06 18.58 -25.93
C PRO A 294 12.70 19.20 -25.57
N ARG A 295 12.45 20.44 -26.03
CA ARG A 295 11.20 21.18 -25.77
C ARG A 295 9.95 20.37 -26.13
N ARG A 296 9.96 19.68 -27.28
CA ARG A 296 8.85 18.81 -27.72
C ARG A 296 8.53 17.72 -26.70
N GLY A 297 9.56 17.05 -26.17
CA GLY A 297 9.39 15.99 -25.17
C GLY A 297 8.78 16.51 -23.87
N PHE A 298 9.21 17.69 -23.42
CA PHE A 298 8.62 18.34 -22.24
C PHE A 298 7.12 18.58 -22.41
N PHE A 299 6.70 19.19 -23.54
CA PHE A 299 5.29 19.45 -23.79
C PHE A 299 4.47 18.17 -24.00
N TYR A 300 5.02 17.14 -24.63
CA TYR A 300 4.34 15.85 -24.75
C TYR A 300 4.13 15.16 -23.40
N SER A 301 5.14 15.17 -22.51
CA SER A 301 4.97 14.61 -21.17
C SER A 301 4.00 15.41 -20.31
N LEU A 302 4.06 16.74 -20.39
CA LEU A 302 3.16 17.64 -19.67
C LEU A 302 1.71 17.47 -20.14
N SER A 303 1.46 17.63 -21.43
CA SER A 303 0.11 17.46 -22.01
C SER A 303 -0.39 16.03 -21.82
N GLY A 304 0.47 15.03 -22.00
CA GLY A 304 0.13 13.62 -21.77
C GLY A 304 -0.33 13.36 -20.35
N GLY A 305 0.37 13.89 -19.33
CA GLY A 305 -0.03 13.73 -17.93
C GLY A 305 -1.32 14.47 -17.58
N LEU A 306 -1.49 15.70 -18.09
CA LEU A 306 -2.73 16.46 -17.93
C LEU A 306 -3.93 15.75 -18.59
N ILE A 307 -3.78 15.29 -19.84
CA ILE A 307 -4.80 14.56 -20.58
C ILE A 307 -5.12 13.23 -19.89
N ALA A 308 -4.11 12.46 -19.48
CA ALA A 308 -4.32 11.20 -18.76
C ALA A 308 -5.07 11.43 -17.43
N GLY A 309 -4.69 12.46 -16.67
CA GLY A 309 -5.39 12.88 -15.45
C GLY A 309 -6.84 13.27 -15.72
N PHE A 310 -7.08 14.12 -16.71
CA PHE A 310 -8.41 14.58 -17.10
C PHE A 310 -9.29 13.42 -17.57
N LEU A 311 -8.78 12.59 -18.48
CA LEU A 311 -9.49 11.41 -18.98
C LEU A 311 -9.80 10.43 -17.85
N ALA A 312 -8.85 10.13 -16.96
CA ALA A 312 -9.09 9.22 -15.83
C ALA A 312 -10.23 9.71 -14.92
N LEU A 313 -10.37 11.02 -14.74
CA LEU A 313 -11.45 11.62 -13.93
C LEU A 313 -12.80 11.75 -14.66
N GLN A 314 -12.77 11.83 -16.00
CA GLN A 314 -13.95 11.97 -16.87
C GLN A 314 -14.44 10.64 -17.46
N THR A 315 -13.67 9.55 -17.34
CA THR A 315 -14.00 8.28 -17.99
C THR A 315 -15.42 7.77 -17.63
N PRO A 316 -16.15 7.18 -18.60
CA PRO A 316 -17.46 6.56 -18.35
C PRO A 316 -17.40 5.38 -17.37
N PHE A 317 -16.20 4.88 -17.03
CA PHE A 317 -15.98 3.89 -15.99
C PHE A 317 -16.28 4.42 -14.58
N ARG A 318 -16.33 5.76 -14.38
CA ARG A 318 -16.76 6.36 -13.11
C ARG A 318 -18.24 6.05 -12.80
N LEU A 319 -19.09 5.93 -13.83
CA LEU A 319 -20.51 5.54 -13.69
C LEU A 319 -20.71 4.09 -13.22
N ARG A 320 -19.71 3.21 -13.40
CA ARG A 320 -19.79 1.82 -12.90
C ARG A 320 -19.46 1.68 -11.42
N ARG A 321 -19.00 2.75 -10.74
CA ARG A 321 -18.72 2.78 -9.28
C ARG A 321 -19.92 2.35 -8.44
N GLY A 322 -21.14 2.61 -8.90
CA GLY A 322 -22.37 2.27 -8.17
C GLY A 322 -22.79 0.79 -8.27
N LYS A 323 -22.18 -0.02 -9.14
CA LYS A 323 -22.58 -1.43 -9.34
C LYS A 323 -21.69 -2.44 -8.63
N LEU A 324 -20.50 -2.06 -8.17
CA LEU A 324 -19.55 -2.97 -7.52
C LEU A 324 -19.53 -2.68 -6.02
N GLN A 325 -19.74 -3.72 -5.21
CA GLN A 325 -19.68 -3.69 -3.75
C GLN A 325 -18.24 -3.37 -3.29
N LEU A 326 -17.85 -2.09 -3.33
CA LEU A 326 -16.52 -1.64 -2.94
C LEU A 326 -16.56 -1.09 -1.52
N ILE A 327 -16.15 -1.92 -0.57
CA ILE A 327 -16.05 -1.53 0.84
C ILE A 327 -14.60 -1.16 1.13
N ARG A 328 -14.40 0.03 1.70
CA ARG A 328 -13.07 0.51 2.13
C ARG A 328 -12.84 0.18 3.62
N PRO A 329 -11.57 0.06 4.05
CA PRO A 329 -11.24 -0.10 5.46
C PRO A 329 -11.84 1.00 6.34
N PRO A 330 -12.12 0.72 7.63
CA PRO A 330 -12.59 1.72 8.56
C PRO A 330 -11.59 2.87 8.67
N GLY A 331 -12.10 4.10 8.71
CA GLY A 331 -11.28 5.31 8.73
C GLY A 331 -10.80 5.78 7.36
N ALA A 332 -11.19 5.13 6.26
CA ALA A 332 -10.97 5.66 4.92
C ALA A 332 -11.71 7.00 4.73
N ILE A 333 -11.00 7.99 4.19
CA ILE A 333 -11.59 9.29 3.82
C ILE A 333 -12.56 9.12 2.62
N PRO A 334 -13.38 10.14 2.27
CA PRO A 334 -14.30 10.06 1.14
C PRO A 334 -13.61 9.57 -0.15
N GLU A 335 -14.29 8.74 -0.97
CA GLU A 335 -13.67 7.95 -2.05
C GLU A 335 -12.81 8.77 -3.03
N ASP A 336 -13.30 9.93 -3.47
CA ASP A 336 -12.55 10.75 -4.44
C ASP A 336 -11.26 11.32 -3.84
N GLU A 337 -11.28 11.70 -2.57
CA GLU A 337 -10.09 12.14 -1.84
C GLU A 337 -9.17 10.97 -1.52
N PHE A 338 -9.75 9.83 -1.15
CA PHE A 338 -9.02 8.60 -0.87
C PHE A 338 -8.16 8.17 -2.06
N LEU A 339 -8.71 8.19 -3.27
CA LEU A 339 -8.01 7.83 -4.50
C LEU A 339 -6.88 8.80 -4.86
N ARG A 340 -7.00 10.08 -4.47
CA ARG A 340 -5.97 11.11 -4.65
C ARG A 340 -4.83 10.98 -3.65
N THR A 341 -5.18 10.70 -2.39
CA THR A 341 -4.25 10.70 -1.25
C THR A 341 -3.56 9.35 -1.04
N CYS A 342 -4.19 8.23 -1.40
CA CYS A 342 -3.60 6.90 -1.25
C CYS A 342 -2.41 6.72 -2.21
N ILE A 343 -1.23 6.42 -1.68
CA ILE A 343 -0.02 6.14 -2.49
C ILE A 343 0.09 4.67 -2.92
N ARG A 344 -0.92 3.83 -2.61
CA ARG A 344 -0.99 2.41 -3.01
C ARG A 344 0.26 1.60 -2.65
N CYS A 345 0.87 1.87 -1.48
CA CYS A 345 2.10 1.21 -1.05
C CYS A 345 1.90 -0.26 -0.61
N GLY A 346 0.68 -0.63 -0.21
CA GLY A 346 0.36 -1.98 0.26
C GLY A 346 0.58 -2.26 1.74
N GLU A 347 1.18 -1.33 2.50
CA GLU A 347 1.51 -1.52 3.92
C GLU A 347 0.26 -1.86 4.77
N CYS A 348 -0.86 -1.19 4.53
CA CYS A 348 -2.11 -1.47 5.24
C CYS A 348 -2.63 -2.89 5.00
N MET A 349 -2.47 -3.43 3.78
CA MET A 349 -2.86 -4.79 3.41
C MET A 349 -1.96 -5.81 4.10
N LYS A 350 -0.66 -5.55 4.17
CA LYS A 350 0.29 -6.37 4.92
C LYS A 350 -0.02 -6.41 6.41
N SER A 351 -0.36 -5.26 7.00
CA SER A 351 -0.63 -5.14 8.43
C SER A 351 -2.01 -5.68 8.85
N CYS A 352 -2.84 -6.09 7.89
CA CYS A 352 -4.19 -6.57 8.14
C CYS A 352 -4.15 -7.93 8.85
N LEU A 353 -4.54 -7.95 10.13
CA LEU A 353 -4.52 -9.14 10.98
C LEU A 353 -5.22 -10.35 10.36
N THR A 354 -6.38 -10.12 9.75
CA THR A 354 -7.25 -11.17 9.21
C THR A 354 -7.05 -11.41 7.71
N ASN A 355 -6.18 -10.64 7.04
CA ASN A 355 -6.02 -10.63 5.57
C ASN A 355 -7.28 -10.21 4.77
N THR A 356 -8.25 -9.53 5.42
CA THR A 356 -9.44 -8.93 4.78
C THR A 356 -9.11 -7.90 3.71
N LEU A 357 -8.02 -7.14 3.89
CA LEU A 357 -7.67 -6.08 2.95
C LEU A 357 -6.94 -6.65 1.73
N GLN A 358 -7.57 -6.48 0.57
CA GLN A 358 -7.11 -6.98 -0.71
C GLN A 358 -6.89 -5.83 -1.70
N PRO A 359 -5.95 -5.96 -2.65
CA PRO A 359 -5.75 -4.95 -3.67
C PRO A 359 -6.92 -4.98 -4.68
N SER A 360 -7.53 -3.83 -4.95
CA SER A 360 -8.51 -3.72 -6.03
C SER A 360 -7.82 -3.71 -7.40
N LEU A 361 -8.45 -4.34 -8.38
CA LEU A 361 -8.00 -4.40 -9.76
C LEU A 361 -8.74 -3.35 -10.61
N TRP A 362 -10.04 -3.54 -10.81
CA TRP A 362 -10.89 -2.69 -11.66
C TRP A 362 -12.14 -2.18 -10.94
N GLU A 363 -12.40 -2.68 -9.73
CA GLU A 363 -13.64 -2.43 -8.98
C GLU A 363 -13.82 -0.96 -8.59
N SER A 364 -12.70 -0.26 -8.41
CA SER A 364 -12.62 1.16 -8.08
C SER A 364 -12.28 2.03 -9.32
N GLY A 365 -12.36 1.45 -10.52
CA GLY A 365 -11.94 2.05 -11.79
C GLY A 365 -10.42 2.06 -11.97
N LEU A 366 -9.94 2.57 -13.11
CA LEU A 366 -8.50 2.62 -13.44
C LEU A 366 -7.69 3.40 -12.39
N SER A 367 -8.25 4.49 -11.86
CA SER A 367 -7.63 5.28 -10.80
C SER A 367 -7.47 4.51 -9.48
N GLY A 368 -8.25 3.46 -9.25
CA GLY A 368 -8.24 2.71 -8.02
C GLY A 368 -7.40 1.43 -8.03
N LEU A 369 -6.64 1.16 -9.10
CA LEU A 369 -5.73 0.01 -9.17
C LEU A 369 -4.82 -0.07 -7.92
N TRP A 370 -4.68 -1.26 -7.33
CA TRP A 370 -3.95 -1.56 -6.08
C TRP A 370 -4.37 -0.79 -4.82
N THR A 371 -5.48 -0.06 -4.85
CA THR A 371 -6.03 0.52 -3.61
C THR A 371 -6.64 -0.57 -2.72
N PRO A 372 -6.59 -0.44 -1.39
CA PRO A 372 -7.10 -1.48 -0.50
C PRO A 372 -8.64 -1.50 -0.50
N LYS A 373 -9.22 -2.69 -0.70
CA LYS A 373 -10.64 -2.97 -0.51
C LYS A 373 -10.81 -4.06 0.55
N MET A 374 -11.95 -4.11 1.23
CA MET A 374 -12.30 -5.23 2.10
C MET A 374 -12.94 -6.34 1.26
N ASP A 375 -12.38 -7.55 1.35
CA ASP A 375 -13.03 -8.76 0.85
C ASP A 375 -13.58 -9.55 2.04
N LEU A 376 -14.88 -9.38 2.28
CA LEU A 376 -15.56 -9.90 3.46
C LEU A 376 -15.93 -11.37 3.35
N ARG A 377 -15.90 -11.94 2.14
CA ARG A 377 -16.01 -13.38 1.95
C ARG A 377 -14.70 -14.08 2.31
N LEU A 378 -13.56 -13.45 2.06
CA LEU A 378 -12.25 -13.97 2.45
C LEU A 378 -12.08 -13.94 3.98
N ALA A 379 -12.25 -12.78 4.61
CA ALA A 379 -12.05 -12.62 6.05
C ALA A 379 -12.80 -11.40 6.62
N PRO A 380 -13.28 -11.43 7.87
CA PRO A 380 -13.94 -10.29 8.50
C PRO A 380 -12.94 -9.25 9.03
N CYS A 381 -13.39 -8.00 9.19
CA CYS A 381 -12.63 -6.97 9.89
C CYS A 381 -12.76 -7.15 11.41
N ASP A 382 -11.67 -7.55 12.06
CA ASP A 382 -11.60 -7.73 13.52
C ASP A 382 -11.75 -6.38 14.24
N GLN A 383 -12.61 -6.31 15.26
CA GLN A 383 -12.90 -5.05 15.98
C GLN A 383 -11.77 -4.55 16.86
N ASN A 384 -10.94 -5.45 17.37
CA ASN A 384 -9.84 -5.13 18.27
C ASN A 384 -8.59 -4.64 17.53
N CYS A 385 -8.64 -4.47 16.21
CA CYS A 385 -7.51 -4.04 15.39
C CYS A 385 -7.75 -2.69 14.69
N ASN A 386 -6.82 -1.74 14.81
CA ASN A 386 -6.82 -0.44 14.10
C ASN A 386 -5.51 -0.15 13.35
N VAL A 387 -4.68 -1.19 13.09
CA VAL A 387 -3.31 -1.00 12.58
C VAL A 387 -3.24 -0.41 11.18
N CYS A 388 -4.23 -0.69 10.31
CA CYS A 388 -4.24 -0.17 8.93
C CYS A 388 -4.17 1.37 8.86
N GLY A 389 -4.79 2.07 9.81
CA GLY A 389 -4.70 3.54 9.94
C GLY A 389 -3.39 4.02 10.56
N LYS A 390 -2.78 3.21 11.44
CA LYS A 390 -1.48 3.54 12.05
C LYS A 390 -0.36 3.53 11.01
N VAL A 391 -0.34 2.53 10.12
CA VAL A 391 0.69 2.35 9.10
C VAL A 391 0.49 3.18 7.83
N CYS A 392 -0.61 3.94 7.72
CA CYS A 392 -0.87 4.76 6.54
C CYS A 392 -0.02 6.04 6.55
N PRO A 393 0.96 6.22 5.63
CA PRO A 393 1.84 7.39 5.63
C PRO A 393 1.11 8.67 5.23
N THR A 394 0.12 8.58 4.35
CA THR A 394 -0.61 9.75 3.82
C THR A 394 -1.92 10.03 4.56
N GLN A 395 -2.28 9.23 5.57
CA GLN A 395 -3.58 9.31 6.25
C GLN A 395 -4.81 9.19 5.34
N ALA A 396 -4.66 8.57 4.15
CA ALA A 396 -5.81 8.14 3.36
C ALA A 396 -6.73 7.20 4.16
N ILE A 397 -6.15 6.41 5.05
CA ILE A 397 -6.83 5.73 6.16
C ILE A 397 -6.41 6.46 7.42
N ARG A 398 -7.38 7.05 8.14
CA ARG A 398 -7.12 7.79 9.37
C ARG A 398 -6.63 6.85 10.47
N SER A 399 -5.69 7.34 11.27
CA SER A 399 -5.22 6.64 12.47
C SER A 399 -6.23 6.82 13.59
N LEU A 400 -7.22 5.93 13.67
CA LEU A 400 -8.30 5.96 14.68
C LEU A 400 -7.92 5.21 15.95
N SER A 401 -8.45 5.61 17.11
CA SER A 401 -8.48 4.76 18.30
C SER A 401 -9.41 3.56 18.07
N LEU A 402 -9.32 2.53 18.92
CA LEU A 402 -10.22 1.36 18.81
C LEU A 402 -11.69 1.77 18.96
N GLU A 403 -11.96 2.69 19.89
CA GLU A 403 -13.31 3.18 20.16
C GLU A 403 -13.90 3.94 18.96
N GLU A 404 -13.13 4.84 18.36
CA GLU A 404 -13.53 5.57 17.14
C GLU A 404 -13.73 4.61 15.96
N LYS A 405 -12.83 3.64 15.81
CA LYS A 405 -12.88 2.65 14.74
C LYS A 405 -14.10 1.73 14.84
N ASN A 406 -14.54 1.37 16.05
CA ASN A 406 -15.75 0.59 16.27
C ASN A 406 -17.05 1.34 15.91
N HIS A 407 -16.99 2.67 15.77
CA HIS A 407 -18.10 3.50 15.29
C HIS A 407 -17.97 3.86 13.80
N ALA A 408 -16.86 3.50 13.15
CA ALA A 408 -16.64 3.76 11.74
C ALA A 408 -17.38 2.73 10.87
N LYS A 409 -18.68 2.97 10.65
CA LYS A 409 -19.54 2.14 9.81
C LYS A 409 -19.00 2.04 8.38
N VAL A 410 -18.58 0.85 7.97
CA VAL A 410 -18.05 0.58 6.63
C VAL A 410 -19.10 0.05 5.65
N GLY A 411 -20.24 -0.41 6.16
CA GLY A 411 -21.35 -0.89 5.33
C GLY A 411 -22.49 -1.49 6.15
N THR A 412 -23.49 -2.04 5.46
CA THR A 412 -24.65 -2.70 6.04
C THR A 412 -24.82 -4.10 5.45
N ALA A 413 -25.06 -5.10 6.30
CA ALA A 413 -25.37 -6.46 5.86
C ALA A 413 -26.80 -6.52 5.28
N ILE A 414 -26.94 -7.15 4.12
CA ILE A 414 -28.21 -7.41 3.45
C ILE A 414 -28.36 -8.92 3.27
N LEU A 415 -29.54 -9.44 3.61
CA LEU A 415 -29.87 -10.84 3.46
C LEU A 415 -30.60 -11.07 2.12
N ARG A 416 -30.01 -11.90 1.26
CA ARG A 416 -30.60 -12.45 0.05
C ARG A 416 -31.45 -13.66 0.43
N LYS A 417 -32.77 -13.45 0.49
CA LYS A 417 -33.74 -14.43 1.00
C LYS A 417 -33.75 -15.72 0.18
N GLU A 418 -33.51 -15.60 -1.11
CA GLU A 418 -33.45 -16.68 -2.09
C GLU A 418 -32.29 -17.66 -1.87
N LEU A 419 -31.19 -17.21 -1.24
CA LEU A 419 -30.02 -18.05 -0.93
C LEU A 419 -30.02 -18.52 0.53
N CYS A 420 -30.67 -17.80 1.43
CA CYS A 420 -30.61 -18.09 2.86
C CYS A 420 -31.33 -19.39 3.20
N LEU A 421 -30.64 -20.33 3.86
CA LEU A 421 -31.21 -21.63 4.25
C LEU A 421 -32.49 -21.52 5.09
N VAL A 422 -32.58 -20.48 5.95
CA VAL A 422 -33.76 -20.23 6.79
C VAL A 422 -34.92 -19.69 5.97
N TRP A 423 -34.67 -18.80 5.00
CA TRP A 423 -35.73 -18.19 4.18
C TRP A 423 -36.16 -19.09 3.01
N ALA A 424 -35.20 -19.67 2.29
CA ALA A 424 -35.45 -20.44 1.08
C ALA A 424 -35.82 -21.91 1.34
N GLN A 425 -35.25 -22.52 2.39
CA GLN A 425 -35.40 -23.97 2.66
C GLN A 425 -36.06 -24.26 4.02
N ASN A 426 -36.43 -23.24 4.80
CA ASN A 426 -36.94 -23.37 6.18
C ASN A 426 -36.06 -24.27 7.08
N LYS A 427 -34.75 -24.27 6.85
CA LYS A 427 -33.78 -24.99 7.69
C LYS A 427 -33.36 -24.14 8.89
N ILE A 428 -32.96 -24.81 9.98
CA ILE A 428 -32.40 -24.17 11.17
C ILE A 428 -30.96 -23.76 10.88
N CYS A 429 -30.67 -22.46 10.97
CA CYS A 429 -29.32 -21.91 10.85
C CYS A 429 -29.25 -20.58 11.62
N LEU A 430 -28.40 -20.52 12.65
CA LEU A 430 -28.24 -19.36 13.54
C LEU A 430 -26.88 -18.66 13.40
N ILE A 431 -26.01 -19.16 12.52
CA ILE A 431 -24.58 -18.76 12.43
C ILE A 431 -24.39 -17.25 12.32
N CYS A 432 -25.21 -16.57 11.52
CA CYS A 432 -25.05 -15.13 11.31
C CYS A 432 -25.42 -14.28 12.52
N ASP A 433 -26.29 -14.78 13.39
CA ASP A 433 -26.69 -14.17 14.66
C ASP A 433 -25.60 -14.40 15.70
N GLU A 434 -25.22 -15.67 15.94
CA GLU A 434 -24.21 -16.07 16.92
C GLU A 434 -22.84 -15.44 16.70
N ILE A 435 -22.43 -15.25 15.44
CA ILE A 435 -21.12 -14.65 15.12
C ILE A 435 -21.15 -13.12 15.11
N CYS A 436 -22.32 -12.48 15.22
CA CYS A 436 -22.42 -11.03 15.07
C CYS A 436 -21.89 -10.31 16.32
N PRO A 437 -20.75 -9.59 16.26
CA PRO A 437 -20.22 -8.93 17.47
C PRO A 437 -21.05 -7.73 17.94
N TYR A 438 -22.06 -7.30 17.17
CA TYR A 438 -22.88 -6.12 17.44
C TYR A 438 -24.36 -6.44 17.72
N ASN A 439 -24.77 -7.71 17.72
CA ASN A 439 -26.17 -8.14 17.73
C ASN A 439 -27.03 -7.37 16.72
N ALA A 440 -26.49 -7.21 15.51
CA ALA A 440 -27.15 -6.53 14.42
C ALA A 440 -28.09 -7.43 13.63
N ILE A 441 -28.10 -8.73 13.89
CA ILE A 441 -28.95 -9.72 13.23
C ILE A 441 -29.81 -10.31 14.34
N VAL A 442 -31.13 -10.36 14.15
CA VAL A 442 -32.06 -10.90 15.16
C VAL A 442 -33.11 -11.76 14.50
N PHE A 443 -33.56 -12.81 15.18
CA PHE A 443 -34.64 -13.66 14.70
C PHE A 443 -36.01 -13.12 15.11
N ARG A 444 -36.86 -12.84 14.12
CA ARG A 444 -38.24 -12.36 14.34
C ARG A 444 -39.28 -13.33 13.77
N PRO A 445 -40.47 -13.43 14.38
CA PRO A 445 -41.63 -14.08 13.77
C PRO A 445 -41.97 -13.44 12.42
N VAL A 446 -41.89 -14.19 11.34
CA VAL A 446 -42.32 -13.77 10.00
C VAL A 446 -42.99 -14.97 9.34
N GLU A 447 -44.24 -14.83 8.90
CA GLU A 447 -44.99 -15.89 8.22
C GLU A 447 -45.08 -17.21 9.03
N GLY A 448 -45.15 -17.10 10.36
CA GLY A 448 -45.21 -18.27 11.26
C GLY A 448 -43.86 -18.93 11.53
N TYR A 449 -42.77 -18.44 10.92
CA TYR A 449 -41.40 -18.91 11.14
C TYR A 449 -40.54 -17.87 11.82
N ARG A 450 -39.57 -18.25 12.66
CA ARG A 450 -38.55 -17.29 13.11
C ARG A 450 -37.52 -17.11 11.99
N ARG A 451 -37.34 -15.88 11.52
CA ARG A 451 -36.44 -15.59 10.39
C ARG A 451 -35.44 -14.51 10.77
N PRO A 452 -34.19 -14.59 10.28
CA PRO A 452 -33.18 -13.59 10.59
C PRO A 452 -33.50 -12.28 9.87
N VAL A 453 -33.40 -11.17 10.60
CA VAL A 453 -33.62 -9.80 10.13
C VAL A 453 -32.42 -8.96 10.56
N VAL A 454 -31.85 -8.19 9.63
CA VAL A 454 -30.74 -7.28 9.93
C VAL A 454 -31.28 -5.94 10.42
N ILE A 455 -30.79 -5.49 11.58
CA ILE A 455 -31.00 -4.16 12.14
C ILE A 455 -29.86 -3.24 11.67
N ALA A 456 -30.13 -2.45 10.62
CA ALA A 456 -29.13 -1.59 9.99
C ALA A 456 -28.48 -0.57 10.94
N SER A 457 -29.18 -0.13 11.99
CA SER A 457 -28.65 0.84 12.97
C SER A 457 -27.58 0.26 13.91
N LYS A 458 -27.52 -1.07 14.06
CA LYS A 458 -26.50 -1.78 14.84
C LYS A 458 -25.40 -2.39 13.97
N CYS A 459 -25.63 -2.51 12.67
CA CYS A 459 -24.69 -3.13 11.75
C CYS A 459 -23.53 -2.18 11.40
N ASN A 460 -22.31 -2.52 11.80
CA ASN A 460 -21.09 -1.80 11.42
C ASN A 460 -20.58 -2.21 10.00
N GLY A 461 -20.97 -3.39 9.50
CA GLY A 461 -20.48 -3.91 8.20
C GLY A 461 -19.16 -4.66 8.28
N CYS A 462 -18.84 -5.24 9.44
CA CYS A 462 -17.59 -5.95 9.70
C CYS A 462 -17.37 -7.26 8.90
N GLY A 463 -18.45 -7.85 8.38
CA GLY A 463 -18.40 -9.04 7.51
C GLY A 463 -18.28 -10.40 8.19
N TYR A 464 -18.34 -10.50 9.53
CA TYR A 464 -18.33 -11.82 10.22
C TYR A 464 -19.45 -12.75 9.72
N CYS A 465 -20.65 -12.21 9.52
CA CYS A 465 -21.79 -12.97 9.02
C CYS A 465 -21.62 -13.44 7.57
N GLU A 466 -20.97 -12.65 6.71
CA GLU A 466 -20.73 -12.99 5.30
C GLU A 466 -19.65 -14.08 5.16
N GLN A 467 -18.57 -13.95 5.93
CA GLN A 467 -17.48 -14.92 5.91
C GLN A 467 -17.93 -16.29 6.45
N ARG A 468 -18.74 -16.32 7.51
CA ARG A 468 -19.22 -17.57 8.14
C ARG A 468 -20.46 -18.18 7.51
N CYS A 469 -21.08 -17.50 6.54
CA CYS A 469 -22.28 -18.04 5.90
C CYS A 469 -21.99 -19.40 5.25
N PRO A 470 -22.70 -20.48 5.63
CA PRO A 470 -22.43 -21.85 5.18
C PRO A 470 -22.90 -22.13 3.75
N VAL A 471 -23.60 -21.17 3.14
CA VAL A 471 -24.10 -21.32 1.76
C VAL A 471 -22.91 -21.43 0.80
N SER A 472 -22.94 -22.47 -0.04
CA SER A 472 -21.92 -22.73 -1.04
C SER A 472 -22.01 -21.72 -2.19
N GLY A 473 -20.87 -21.21 -2.64
CA GLY A 473 -20.81 -20.14 -3.64
C GLY A 473 -20.97 -18.75 -3.00
N GLU A 474 -21.94 -17.98 -3.49
CA GLU A 474 -22.24 -16.65 -2.95
C GLU A 474 -22.90 -16.75 -1.57
N SER A 475 -22.46 -15.91 -0.64
CA SER A 475 -23.07 -15.83 0.69
C SER A 475 -24.52 -15.36 0.59
N ALA A 476 -25.39 -15.95 1.40
CA ALA A 476 -26.77 -15.47 1.52
C ALA A 476 -26.87 -14.13 2.25
N ILE A 477 -25.89 -13.78 3.07
CA ILE A 477 -25.79 -12.48 3.73
C ILE A 477 -24.53 -11.77 3.25
N VAL A 478 -24.70 -10.62 2.62
CA VAL A 478 -23.61 -9.86 2.01
C VAL A 478 -23.60 -8.45 2.56
N VAL A 479 -22.42 -7.91 2.86
CA VAL A 479 -22.29 -6.51 3.24
C VAL A 479 -22.19 -5.67 1.99
N VAL A 480 -22.95 -4.59 1.96
CA VAL A 480 -22.89 -3.56 0.92
C VAL A 480 -22.43 -2.24 1.53
N PRO A 481 -21.84 -1.32 0.76
CA PRO A 481 -21.45 0.00 1.24
C PRO A 481 -22.63 0.93 1.61
N ASP A 482 -23.85 0.39 1.76
CA ASP A 482 -25.03 1.16 2.14
C ASP A 482 -24.91 1.68 3.58
N GLY A 483 -25.17 2.98 3.75
CA GLY A 483 -25.01 3.67 5.03
C GLY A 483 -23.58 3.73 5.56
N GLU A 484 -22.55 3.59 4.70
CA GLU A 484 -21.16 3.79 5.10
C GLU A 484 -20.90 5.24 5.54
N ILE A 485 -20.00 5.43 6.51
CA ILE A 485 -19.60 6.73 7.01
C ILE A 485 -18.12 6.91 6.69
N ARG A 486 -17.79 7.95 5.93
CA ARG A 486 -16.41 8.32 5.59
C ARG A 486 -16.16 9.76 5.96
N LEU A 487 -15.37 9.98 7.01
CA LEU A 487 -15.09 11.30 7.55
C LEU A 487 -13.62 11.65 7.33
N LYS A 488 -13.37 12.78 6.66
CA LYS A 488 -12.03 13.37 6.56
C LYS A 488 -11.53 13.87 7.91
N GLU A 489 -12.40 14.59 8.63
CA GLU A 489 -12.15 15.17 9.95
C GLU A 489 -13.34 14.90 10.88
N GLY A 490 -13.17 15.13 12.18
CA GLY A 490 -14.20 14.88 13.19
C GLY A 490 -14.23 13.44 13.72
N SER A 491 -15.17 13.19 14.63
CA SER A 491 -15.33 11.92 15.36
C SER A 491 -16.43 11.06 14.75
N TYR A 492 -16.13 9.77 14.56
CA TYR A 492 -17.09 8.76 14.15
C TYR A 492 -18.14 8.50 15.22
N GLN A 493 -17.79 8.63 16.50
CA GLN A 493 -18.77 8.52 17.59
C GLN A 493 -19.80 9.64 17.55
N GLY A 494 -19.36 10.86 17.29
CA GLY A 494 -20.24 12.02 17.16
C GLY A 494 -21.24 11.84 16.03
N GLU A 495 -20.77 11.42 14.85
CA GLU A 495 -21.64 11.19 13.70
C GLU A 495 -22.57 9.97 13.91
N ALA A 496 -22.09 8.91 14.55
CA ALA A 496 -22.91 7.76 14.92
C ALA A 496 -24.07 8.14 15.85
N LYS A 497 -23.82 8.98 16.87
CA LYS A 497 -24.86 9.50 17.77
C LYS A 497 -25.89 10.33 17.01
N LYS A 498 -25.45 11.21 16.11
CA LYS A 498 -26.32 12.04 15.27
C LYS A 498 -27.23 11.21 14.36
N LEU A 499 -26.70 10.12 13.82
CA LEU A 499 -27.43 9.17 12.96
C LEU A 499 -28.22 8.12 13.76
N ARG A 500 -28.22 8.18 15.10
CA ARG A 500 -28.88 7.21 15.99
C ARG A 500 -28.43 5.77 15.73
N LEU A 501 -27.13 5.60 15.47
CA LEU A 501 -26.49 4.30 15.33
C LEU A 501 -26.04 3.81 16.71
N GLU A 502 -26.25 2.53 16.98
CA GLU A 502 -25.96 1.91 18.27
C GLU A 502 -24.96 0.76 18.08
N PHE A 503 -23.68 1.08 18.18
CA PHE A 503 -22.61 0.10 18.11
C PHE A 503 -22.17 -0.30 19.51
N LYS A 504 -22.59 -1.50 19.94
CA LYS A 504 -22.11 -2.14 21.17
C LYS A 504 -21.37 -3.41 20.80
N PRO A 505 -20.04 -3.38 20.64
CA PRO A 505 -19.24 -4.59 20.50
C PRO A 505 -19.28 -5.32 21.85
N ASP A 506 -19.77 -6.56 21.83
CA ASP A 506 -20.06 -7.40 23.02
C ASP A 506 -21.32 -7.01 23.81
N PRO A 507 -22.49 -7.54 23.43
CA PRO A 507 -23.78 -7.26 24.07
C PRO A 507 -24.06 -8.10 25.34
N GLY A 508 -23.18 -9.02 25.73
CA GLY A 508 -23.46 -10.00 26.78
C GLY A 508 -24.44 -11.09 26.34
N ASP A 509 -24.61 -12.11 27.18
CA ASP A 509 -25.40 -13.32 26.89
C ASP A 509 -26.82 -12.98 26.41
N ASP A 510 -27.07 -13.18 25.11
CA ASP A 510 -28.43 -13.38 24.64
C ASP A 510 -28.92 -14.70 25.26
N LYS A 511 -29.80 -14.60 26.26
CA LYS A 511 -30.48 -15.77 26.82
C LYS A 511 -31.36 -16.39 25.73
N PHE A 512 -30.80 -17.31 24.95
CA PHE A 512 -31.56 -18.14 24.01
C PHE A 512 -32.38 -19.14 24.82
N ILE A 513 -33.67 -18.88 24.98
CA ILE A 513 -34.63 -19.93 25.34
C ILE A 513 -34.80 -20.78 24.08
N LEU A 514 -34.08 -21.89 24.02
CA LEU A 514 -34.29 -22.97 23.07
C LEU A 514 -35.43 -23.82 23.60
N GLU A 515 -36.66 -23.57 23.13
CA GLU A 515 -37.70 -24.60 23.20
C GLU A 515 -37.56 -25.49 21.97
N GLU A 516 -37.38 -26.78 22.24
CA GLU A 516 -37.03 -27.85 21.30
C GLU A 516 -38.19 -28.20 20.35
N GLU A 517 -38.77 -27.25 19.64
CA GLU A 517 -39.66 -27.58 18.51
C GLU A 517 -39.41 -26.59 17.38
N GLY A 518 -38.96 -27.11 16.24
CA GLY A 518 -38.45 -26.30 15.15
C GLY A 518 -39.40 -25.20 14.72
N PHE A 519 -39.02 -23.94 14.98
CA PHE A 519 -39.33 -22.74 14.19
C PHE A 519 -40.76 -22.52 13.68
N LYS A 520 -41.79 -23.23 14.17
CA LYS A 520 -43.20 -22.91 13.96
C LYS A 520 -43.69 -22.24 15.23
N ILE A 521 -44.14 -21.01 15.10
CA ILE A 521 -44.83 -20.32 16.18
C ILE A 521 -46.26 -20.80 16.13
N GLU A 522 -46.66 -21.65 17.08
CA GLU A 522 -48.08 -21.90 17.31
C GLU A 522 -48.78 -20.56 17.61
N LYS A 523 -49.90 -20.32 16.94
CA LYS A 523 -50.67 -19.08 17.08
C LYS A 523 -51.29 -19.01 18.47
N GLU A 524 -50.54 -18.56 19.47
CA GLU A 524 -51.15 -18.04 20.68
C GLU A 524 -51.56 -16.59 20.48
N ASN A 525 -52.87 -16.38 20.47
CA ASN A 525 -53.51 -15.07 20.50
C ASN A 525 -53.11 -14.30 21.78
N LYS A 526 -52.01 -13.54 21.73
CA LYS A 526 -51.76 -12.44 22.66
C LYS A 526 -51.81 -11.12 21.90
N PRO A 527 -52.58 -10.12 22.35
CA PRO A 527 -52.69 -8.83 21.68
C PRO A 527 -51.32 -8.14 21.69
N LEU A 528 -50.89 -7.68 20.51
CA LEU A 528 -49.70 -6.88 20.30
C LEU A 528 -49.71 -5.64 21.22
N PRO A 529 -48.65 -5.38 22.01
CA PRO A 529 -48.51 -4.08 22.67
C PRO A 529 -48.40 -3.00 21.58
N LYS A 530 -49.18 -1.92 21.76
CA LYS A 530 -49.32 -0.79 20.83
C LYS A 530 -47.95 -0.33 20.31
N THR A 531 -47.79 -0.38 18.99
CA THR A 531 -46.64 0.16 18.26
C THR A 531 -46.43 1.63 18.62
N THR A 532 -45.26 1.96 19.18
CA THR A 532 -44.74 3.33 19.18
C THR A 532 -44.50 3.79 17.72
N PRO A 533 -44.76 5.06 17.39
CA PRO A 533 -44.73 5.53 16.01
C PRO A 533 -43.33 5.42 15.41
N HIS A 534 -43.26 4.92 14.18
CA HIS A 534 -42.04 4.87 13.36
C HIS A 534 -41.28 6.20 13.39
N PRO A 535 -39.95 6.21 13.55
CA PRO A 535 -39.17 7.41 13.26
C PRO A 535 -39.35 7.77 11.79
N GLN A 536 -39.83 8.99 11.54
CA GLN A 536 -40.05 9.54 10.20
C GLN A 536 -38.79 9.38 9.34
N LYS A 537 -38.98 8.92 8.09
CA LYS A 537 -37.94 8.96 7.06
C LYS A 537 -37.37 10.39 6.96
N PRO A 538 -36.04 10.59 7.02
CA PRO A 538 -35.47 11.90 6.74
C PRO A 538 -35.82 12.31 5.29
N LYS A 539 -36.45 13.47 5.13
CA LYS A 539 -36.68 14.08 3.82
C LYS A 539 -35.32 14.42 3.20
N GLY A 540 -35.05 13.90 1.99
CA GLY A 540 -33.83 14.22 1.23
C GLY A 540 -32.90 13.04 0.90
N PHE A 541 -33.39 11.81 0.87
CA PHE A 541 -32.67 10.66 0.32
C PHE A 541 -33.36 10.19 -0.96
N LEU A 542 -32.61 10.19 -2.06
CA LEU A 542 -32.96 9.54 -3.34
C LEU A 542 -32.69 8.04 -3.24
#